data_AF-A0A950DF47-F1
#
_entry.id   AF-A0A950DF47-F1
#
_cell.length_a   1.000
_cell.length_b   1.000
_cell.length_c   1.000
_cell.angle_alpha   90.00
_cell.angle_beta   90.00
_cell.angle_gamma   90.00
#
_symmetry.space_group_name_H-M   'P 1'
#
loop_
_entity.id
_entity.type
_entity.pdbx_description
1 polymer ?
#
loop_
_entity_poly.entity_id
_entity_poly.type
_entity_poly.pdbx_seq_one_letter_code
_entity_poly.pdbx_strand_id
1 'polypeptide(L)'
;MALVLIALSAGIVIDRHLDPFETSTWITLALASITVACLGLRRALLSSVALLAAILAIGGGWHHYRWNELAADDLSWGASEMPRPAWARGVIIELLGTRTSEGYGHGDPQRVVTRLVVEITGISDGSL
;
A
#
# COMPACT_ATOMS: atom_id res chain seq x y z
N MET A 1 6.34 9.16 21.33
CA MET A 1 6.29 8.17 20.23
C MET A 1 4.95 7.44 20.15
N ALA A 2 4.41 6.88 21.25
CA ALA A 2 3.14 6.15 21.24
C ALA A 2 1.96 6.93 20.62
N LEU A 3 1.76 8.20 20.99
CA LEU A 3 0.67 9.02 20.44
C LEU A 3 0.79 9.28 18.93
N VAL A 4 2.01 9.39 18.42
CA VAL A 4 2.29 9.55 16.98
C VAL A 4 1.91 8.27 16.24
N LEU A 5 2.30 7.11 16.77
CA LEU A 5 1.94 5.81 16.20
C LEU A 5 0.42 5.58 16.25
N ILE A 6 -0.23 5.94 17.37
CA ILE A 6 -1.69 5.83 17.50
C ILE A 6 -2.38 6.72 16.45
N ALA A 7 -1.94 7.97 16.30
CA ALA A 7 -2.52 8.89 15.31
C ALA A 7 -2.35 8.36 13.88
N LEU A 8 -1.14 7.90 13.53
CA LEU A 8 -0.83 7.32 12.23
C LEU A 8 -1.71 6.07 11.96
N SER A 9 -1.74 5.13 12.90
CA SER A 9 -2.55 3.91 12.79
C SER A 9 -4.05 4.22 12.75
N ALA A 10 -4.53 5.20 13.50
CA ALA A 10 -5.92 5.63 13.46
C ALA A 10 -6.29 6.18 12.07
N GLY A 11 -5.40 6.94 11.44
CA GLY A 11 -5.59 7.41 10.05
C GLY A 11 -5.76 6.26 9.07
N ILE A 12 -4.91 5.23 9.18
CA ILE A 12 -4.99 4.01 8.37
C ILE A 12 -6.31 3.27 8.60
N VAL A 13 -6.72 3.11 9.86
CA VAL A 13 -7.98 2.43 10.22
C VAL A 13 -9.19 3.21 9.69
N ILE A 14 -9.18 4.54 9.80
CA ILE A 14 -10.24 5.40 9.26
C ILE A 14 -10.33 5.25 7.75
N ASP A 15 -9.21 5.36 7.04
CA ASP A 15 -9.16 5.21 5.59
C ASP A 15 -9.68 3.83 5.15
N ARG A 16 -9.25 2.76 5.83
CA ARG A 16 -9.64 1.38 5.51
C ARG A 16 -11.13 1.09 5.68
N HIS A 17 -11.77 1.67 6.69
CA HIS A 17 -13.12 1.24 7.10
C HIS A 17 -14.22 2.24 6.78
N LEU A 18 -13.88 3.52 6.62
CA LEU A 18 -14.89 4.56 6.38
C LEU A 18 -14.91 5.05 4.94
N ASP A 19 -13.97 4.58 4.10
CA ASP A 19 -13.68 5.05 2.73
C ASP A 19 -14.04 6.53 2.50
N PRO A 20 -13.53 7.44 3.36
CA PRO A 20 -14.17 8.75 3.45
C PRO A 20 -13.64 9.72 2.39
N PHE A 21 -12.42 9.52 1.88
CA PHE A 21 -11.63 10.58 1.27
C PHE A 21 -10.65 10.07 0.21
N GLU A 22 -10.59 10.77 -0.92
CA GLU A 22 -9.50 10.69 -1.90
C GLU A 22 -8.16 11.17 -1.30
N THR A 23 -7.02 10.75 -1.87
CA THR A 23 -5.68 11.20 -1.41
C THR A 23 -5.54 12.71 -1.35
N SER A 24 -6.14 13.44 -2.31
CA SER A 24 -6.13 14.90 -2.34
C SER A 24 -6.76 15.53 -1.09
N THR A 25 -7.80 14.89 -0.55
CA THR A 25 -8.46 15.35 0.67
C THR A 25 -7.59 15.05 1.89
N TRP A 26 -6.97 13.87 1.96
CA TRP A 26 -5.99 13.55 3.00
C TRP A 26 -4.81 14.54 3.04
N ILE A 27 -4.26 14.89 1.87
CA ILE A 27 -3.18 15.87 1.76
C ILE A 27 -3.65 17.25 2.23
N THR A 28 -4.86 17.66 1.82
CA THR A 28 -5.44 18.96 2.22
C THR A 28 -5.60 19.05 3.74
N LEU A 29 -6.11 17.98 4.38
CA LEU A 29 -6.25 17.91 5.83
C LEU A 29 -4.89 17.96 6.55
N ALA A 30 -3.89 17.26 6.02
CA ALA A 30 -2.54 17.28 6.56
C ALA A 30 -1.94 18.71 6.51
N LEU A 31 -2.01 19.37 5.36
CA LEU A 31 -1.48 20.72 5.17
C LEU A 31 -2.22 21.76 6.02
N ALA A 32 -3.55 21.68 6.09
CA ALA A 32 -4.35 22.55 6.94
C ALA A 32 -3.98 22.37 8.43
N SER A 33 -3.82 21.12 8.87
CA SER A 33 -3.45 20.80 10.26
C SER A 33 -2.03 21.27 10.61
N ILE A 34 -1.07 21.11 9.69
CA ILE A 34 0.29 21.66 9.84
C ILE A 34 0.23 23.19 9.94
N THR A 35 -0.56 23.84 9.09
CA THR A 35 -0.72 25.30 9.12
C THR A 35 -1.26 25.76 10.47
N VAL A 36 -2.29 25.09 11.00
CA VAL A 36 -2.84 25.37 12.34
C VAL A 36 -1.79 25.15 13.43
N ALA A 37 -0.98 24.09 13.33
CA ALA A 37 0.09 23.82 14.29
C ALA A 37 1.14 24.95 14.29
N CYS A 38 1.56 25.40 13.09
CA CYS A 38 2.52 26.50 12.94
C CYS A 38 1.98 27.84 13.44
N LEU A 39 0.71 28.17 13.16
CA LEU A 39 0.08 29.39 13.69
C LEU A 39 -0.14 29.29 15.21
N GLY A 40 -0.30 28.07 15.73
CA GLY A 40 -0.55 27.75 17.12
C GLY A 40 0.69 27.53 17.98
N LEU A 41 1.91 27.81 17.52
CA LEU A 41 3.15 27.47 18.24
C LEU A 41 3.22 28.02 19.68
N ARG A 42 2.58 29.18 19.94
CA ARG A 42 2.51 29.76 21.29
C ARG A 42 1.46 29.10 22.20
N ARG A 43 0.64 28.21 21.64
CA ARG A 43 -0.44 27.46 22.30
C ARG A 43 -0.13 25.97 22.22
N ALA A 44 0.67 25.48 23.17
CA ALA A 44 1.21 24.12 23.17
C ALA A 44 0.15 23.02 22.91
N LEU A 45 -1.01 23.11 23.56
CA LEU A 45 -2.09 22.14 23.38
C LEU A 45 -2.65 22.16 21.94
N LEU A 46 -2.97 23.35 21.42
CA LEU A 46 -3.51 23.51 20.06
C LEU A 46 -2.50 23.00 19.02
N SER A 47 -1.23 23.41 19.16
CA SER A 47 -0.17 22.97 18.25
C SER A 47 0.02 21.45 18.30
N SER A 48 -0.07 20.83 19.48
CA SER A 48 0.10 19.39 19.65
C SER A 48 -1.07 18.61 19.04
N VAL A 49 -2.31 19.05 19.28
CA VAL A 49 -3.50 18.41 18.71
C VAL A 49 -3.51 18.54 17.18
N ALA A 50 -3.18 19.72 16.66
CA ALA A 50 -3.09 19.96 15.22
C ALA A 50 -1.98 19.11 14.58
N LEU A 51 -0.83 18.93 15.25
CA LEU A 51 0.22 18.05 14.77
C LEU A 51 -0.22 16.57 14.75
N LEU A 52 -0.94 16.11 15.78
CA LEU A 52 -1.50 14.75 15.79
C LEU A 52 -2.54 14.55 14.67
N ALA A 53 -3.37 15.55 14.41
CA ALA A 53 -4.31 15.53 13.29
C ALA A 53 -3.58 15.45 11.93
N ALA A 54 -2.46 16.18 11.77
CA ALA A 54 -1.63 16.07 10.57
C ALA A 54 -1.04 14.66 10.40
N ILE A 55 -0.52 14.06 11.47
CA ILE A 55 0.02 12.70 11.44
C ILE A 55 -1.07 11.67 11.09
N LEU A 56 -2.28 11.83 11.63
CA LEU A 56 -3.43 11.02 11.28
C LEU A 56 -3.76 11.13 9.78
N ALA A 57 -3.85 12.34 9.26
CA ALA A 57 -4.13 12.57 7.85
C ALA A 57 -3.03 12.00 6.93
N ILE A 58 -1.76 12.10 7.34
CA ILE A 58 -0.63 11.47 6.63
C ILE A 58 -0.76 9.95 6.63
N GLY A 59 -1.15 9.33 7.75
CA GLY A 59 -1.37 7.89 7.84
C GLY A 59 -2.48 7.41 6.91
N GLY A 60 -3.62 8.10 6.92
CA GLY A 60 -4.74 7.82 6.00
C GLY A 60 -4.35 8.01 4.55
N GLY A 61 -3.78 9.17 4.19
CA GLY A 61 -3.36 9.47 2.82
C GLY A 61 -2.27 8.54 2.28
N TRP A 62 -1.32 8.13 3.11
CA TRP A 62 -0.30 7.14 2.72
C TRP A 62 -0.93 5.78 2.42
N HIS A 63 -1.84 5.30 3.28
CA HIS A 63 -2.54 4.04 3.05
C HIS A 63 -3.39 4.12 1.78
N HIS A 64 -4.17 5.19 1.62
CA HIS A 64 -5.04 5.40 0.46
C HIS A 64 -4.25 5.43 -0.86
N TYR A 65 -3.21 6.27 -0.93
CA TYR A 65 -2.34 6.36 -2.09
C TYR A 65 -1.71 5.00 -2.44
N ARG A 66 -1.31 4.22 -1.44
CA ARG A 66 -0.58 2.98 -1.66
C ARG A 66 -1.48 1.79 -2.04
N TRP A 67 -2.74 1.81 -1.62
CA TRP A 67 -3.67 0.67 -1.74
C TRP A 67 -4.89 0.92 -2.61
N ASN A 68 -5.33 2.18 -2.79
CA ASN A 68 -6.54 2.54 -3.53
C ASN A 68 -6.25 3.30 -4.82
N GLU A 69 -5.18 4.10 -4.89
CA GLU A 69 -4.77 4.76 -6.14
C GLU A 69 -3.99 3.80 -7.05
N LEU A 70 -4.73 2.87 -7.65
CA LEU A 70 -4.22 1.91 -8.60
C LEU A 70 -4.13 2.51 -10.01
N ALA A 71 -3.10 2.15 -10.76
CA ALA A 71 -3.00 2.51 -12.17
C ALA A 71 -4.15 1.89 -12.97
N ALA A 72 -4.53 2.48 -14.10
CA ALA A 72 -5.65 1.98 -14.91
C ALA A 72 -5.44 0.54 -15.42
N ASP A 73 -4.19 0.10 -15.50
CA ASP A 73 -3.74 -1.23 -15.91
C ASP A 73 -3.30 -2.13 -14.75
N ASP A 74 -3.59 -1.73 -13.50
CA ASP A 74 -3.21 -2.52 -12.33
C ASP A 74 -4.00 -3.85 -12.25
N LEU A 75 -3.29 -4.95 -12.01
CA LEU A 75 -3.88 -6.28 -11.87
C LEU A 75 -4.88 -6.38 -10.71
N SER A 76 -4.77 -5.52 -9.70
CA SER A 76 -5.69 -5.46 -8.57
C SER A 76 -7.13 -5.14 -8.99
N TRP A 77 -7.37 -4.51 -10.15
CA TRP A 77 -8.73 -4.30 -10.68
C TRP A 77 -9.46 -5.61 -11.03
N GLY A 78 -8.71 -6.66 -11.38
CA GLY A 78 -9.27 -7.99 -11.65
C GLY A 78 -9.35 -8.89 -10.41
N ALA A 79 -8.75 -8.47 -9.28
CA ALA A 79 -8.70 -9.25 -8.06
C ALA A 79 -9.90 -8.93 -7.16
N SER A 80 -10.64 -9.95 -6.73
CA SER A 80 -11.72 -9.81 -5.74
C SER A 80 -11.22 -10.09 -4.33
N GLU A 81 -11.94 -9.60 -3.30
CA GLU A 81 -11.68 -9.93 -1.89
C GLU A 81 -11.74 -11.44 -1.61
N MET A 82 -12.61 -12.15 -2.35
CA MET A 82 -12.66 -13.61 -2.34
C MET A 82 -11.38 -14.12 -3.00
N PRO A 83 -10.51 -14.86 -2.28
CA PRO A 83 -9.30 -15.42 -2.86
C PRO A 83 -9.69 -16.34 -4.03
N ARG A 84 -9.36 -15.92 -5.25
CA ARG A 84 -9.52 -16.72 -6.45
C ARG A 84 -8.14 -17.18 -6.89
N PRO A 85 -7.86 -18.49 -6.91
CA PRO A 85 -6.56 -18.98 -7.33
C PRO A 85 -6.39 -18.70 -8.82
N ALA A 86 -5.62 -17.66 -9.15
CA ALA A 86 -5.16 -17.43 -10.50
C ALA A 86 -4.11 -18.50 -10.86
N TRP A 87 -4.19 -19.04 -12.07
CA TRP A 87 -3.21 -20.00 -12.57
C TRP A 87 -2.82 -19.68 -14.00
N ALA A 88 -1.56 -19.94 -14.32
CA ALA A 88 -1.05 -19.98 -15.68
C ALA A 88 -0.54 -21.39 -15.96
N ARG A 89 -0.97 -21.96 -17.06
CA ARG A 89 -0.52 -23.25 -17.58
C ARG A 89 0.30 -22.98 -18.82
N GLY A 90 1.41 -23.69 -18.97
CA GLY A 90 2.27 -23.54 -20.13
C GLY A 90 3.25 -24.67 -20.27
N VAL A 91 4.02 -24.62 -21.36
CA VAL A 91 5.10 -25.55 -21.63
C VAL A 91 6.41 -24.78 -21.53
N ILE A 92 7.39 -25.34 -20.83
CA ILE A 92 8.73 -24.77 -20.79
C ILE A 92 9.35 -24.99 -22.17
N ILE A 93 9.65 -23.91 -22.87
CA ILE A 93 10.27 -23.95 -24.20
C ILE A 93 11.78 -23.68 -24.14
N GLU A 94 12.26 -23.03 -23.07
CA GLU A 94 13.68 -22.75 -22.89
C GLU A 94 14.07 -22.71 -21.41
N LEU A 95 15.23 -23.28 -21.08
CA LEU A 95 15.87 -23.18 -19.77
C LEU A 95 17.04 -22.20 -19.84
N LEU A 96 16.90 -21.04 -19.22
CA LEU A 96 17.90 -19.95 -19.27
C LEU A 96 18.96 -20.08 -18.17
N GLY A 97 18.86 -21.08 -17.29
CA GLY A 97 19.80 -21.37 -16.21
C GLY A 97 19.31 -20.90 -14.83
N THR A 98 20.21 -20.92 -13.86
CA THR A 98 19.92 -20.51 -12.48
C THR A 98 20.41 -19.10 -12.21
N ARG A 99 19.67 -18.35 -11.39
CA ARG A 99 20.04 -17.01 -10.92
C ARG A 99 19.86 -16.95 -9.41
N THR A 100 20.75 -16.24 -8.73
CA THR A 100 20.53 -15.87 -7.33
C THR A 100 19.54 -14.71 -7.28
N SER A 101 18.43 -14.92 -6.59
CA SER A 101 17.44 -13.87 -6.30
C SER A 101 17.47 -13.52 -4.81
N GLU A 102 17.17 -12.27 -4.50
CA GLU A 102 16.88 -11.85 -3.13
C GLU A 102 15.64 -12.60 -2.61
N GLY A 103 15.61 -12.81 -1.30
CA GLY A 103 14.44 -13.36 -0.61
C GLY A 103 13.24 -12.43 -0.73
N TYR A 104 12.02 -12.97 -0.56
CA TYR A 104 10.81 -12.17 -0.72
C TYR A 104 10.59 -11.19 0.43
N GLY A 105 11.23 -11.40 1.59
CA GLY A 105 11.10 -10.54 2.77
C GLY A 105 12.42 -10.26 3.49
N HIS A 106 12.37 -9.31 4.44
CA HIS A 106 13.52 -8.96 5.26
C HIS A 106 13.98 -10.16 6.11
N GLY A 107 15.23 -10.57 5.95
CA GLY A 107 15.80 -11.74 6.65
C GLY A 107 15.60 -13.07 5.92
N ASP A 108 14.89 -13.10 4.79
CA ASP A 108 14.83 -14.31 3.97
C ASP A 108 16.21 -14.59 3.34
N PRO A 109 16.69 -15.84 3.37
CA PRO A 109 17.93 -16.19 2.70
C PRO A 109 17.79 -16.01 1.19
N GLN A 110 18.90 -15.64 0.55
CA GLN A 110 18.98 -15.63 -0.90
C GLN A 110 18.64 -17.02 -1.46
N ARG A 111 17.92 -17.04 -2.59
CA ARG A 111 17.45 -18.28 -3.20
C ARG A 111 18.03 -18.42 -4.59
N VAL A 112 18.45 -19.64 -4.94
CA VAL A 112 18.76 -19.99 -6.31
C VAL A 112 17.44 -20.27 -7.01
N VAL A 113 17.07 -19.42 -7.96
CA VAL A 113 15.86 -19.56 -8.77
C VAL A 113 16.23 -20.02 -10.17
N THR A 114 15.42 -20.88 -10.77
CA THR A 114 15.57 -21.28 -12.16
C THR A 114 14.83 -20.30 -13.05
N ARG A 115 15.51 -19.75 -14.05
CA ARG A 115 14.91 -18.91 -15.06
C ARG A 115 14.54 -19.76 -16.27
N LEU A 116 13.30 -19.64 -16.71
CA LEU A 116 12.72 -20.43 -17.79
C LEU A 116 11.83 -19.53 -18.65
N VAL A 117 11.74 -19.87 -19.93
CA VAL A 117 10.75 -19.29 -20.86
C VAL A 117 9.62 -20.28 -20.97
N VAL A 118 8.41 -19.82 -20.66
CA VAL A 118 7.19 -20.62 -20.74
C VAL A 118 6.33 -20.08 -21.86
N GLU A 119 5.98 -20.94 -22.80
CA GLU A 119 4.87 -20.66 -23.69
C GLU A 119 3.56 -20.92 -22.93
N ILE A 120 2.77 -19.86 -22.73
CA ILE A 120 1.52 -19.96 -21.98
C ILE A 120 0.45 -20.59 -22.86
N THR A 121 -0.10 -21.73 -22.41
CA THR A 121 -1.14 -22.51 -23.08
C THR A 121 -2.50 -22.41 -22.39
N GLY A 122 -2.59 -21.64 -21.31
CA GLY A 122 -3.84 -21.29 -20.65
C GLY A 122 -3.61 -20.37 -19.47
N ILE A 123 -4.57 -19.51 -19.20
CA ILE A 123 -4.60 -18.62 -18.04
C ILE A 123 -6.02 -18.69 -17.47
N SER A 124 -6.13 -18.63 -16.16
CA SER A 124 -7.37 -18.31 -15.47
C SER A 124 -7.06 -17.31 -14.37
N ASP A 125 -7.91 -16.30 -14.25
CA ASP A 125 -7.95 -15.37 -13.13
C ASP A 125 -8.77 -15.91 -11.95
N GLY A 126 -9.17 -17.20 -12.02
CA GLY A 126 -10.00 -17.86 -11.03
C GLY A 126 -11.48 -17.47 -11.09
N SER A 127 -11.94 -16.77 -12.14
CA SER A 127 -13.34 -16.76 -12.55
C SER A 127 -13.67 -18.02 -13.38
N LEU A 128 -14.84 -18.61 -13.12
CA LEU A 128 -15.37 -19.75 -13.90
C LEU A 128 -15.86 -19.29 -15.26
#